data_AF-A0A7J2R613-F1
#
_entry.id   AF-A0A7J2R613-F1
#
_cell.length_a   1.000
_cell.length_b   1.000
_cell.length_c   1.000
_cell.angle_alpha   90.00
_cell.angle_beta   90.00
_cell.angle_gamma   90.00
#
_symmetry.space_group_name_H-M   'P 1'
#
loop_
_entity.id
_entity.type
_entity.pdbx_description
1 polymer ?
#
loop_
_entity_poly.entity_id
_entity_poly.type
_entity_poly.pdbx_seq_one_letter_code
_entity_poly.pdbx_strand_id
1 'polypeptide(L)'
;MTNEDYAKILNELVDSIRSKLQDPDQSELKHPLQIVLIWFRSTKNDIQFLLFNHEKKFSDKTFVVSGPYNFSRKNVLNNLGADIQKGKMFQSFINNENVIKADLKRLIRINIPYLKKDLKNKVIKDGVLNKSYYLIYLGNLFDSPQKVFFEFFQQKELEKKKIDALGNSLINGLGVVQTKTNLEDLPTEVQDFIKQPDLDMKASKIPFLAGYIHPPIWIGNPPYFTDQERFYNVPLNTYIKTVKYVEIFGRRIIIMNDGFLAISINGNLDGQFEHSEMEETYKLIDLFLSLLLISKVDGYFEVYSTRETEFYYTDYNMQKDTFIENHGFSSYSRKMFELRQKTPSRSQFQSIRTCIDPLHIELVLIRFKTFSKLDIIQRSLKLLIDSYTHLIRLEFVQSFILSWVLIEQYLNYEWDLYLDQRKISKNEKKKYTANKKINRLFQLGILREADNRELSRLRHTRNDFMHEIRLVRGNGANKSFKLALRFVKKRIDDYYESLSQEFLGHKLINEEDLR
;
A
#
# COMPACT_ATOMS: atom_id res chain seq x y z
N MET A 1 20.11 40.39 10.33
CA MET A 1 18.70 40.36 9.89
C MET A 1 17.80 40.24 11.09
N THR A 2 16.87 41.17 11.20
CA THR A 2 15.75 41.16 12.14
C THR A 2 14.69 40.13 11.70
N ASN A 3 13.71 39.83 12.56
CA ASN A 3 12.57 38.98 12.17
C ASN A 3 11.74 39.59 11.04
N GLU A 4 11.69 40.92 10.96
CA GLU A 4 10.98 41.66 9.90
C GLU A 4 11.69 41.51 8.56
N ASP A 5 13.03 41.59 8.53
CA ASP A 5 13.82 41.34 7.31
C ASP A 5 13.57 39.91 6.78
N TYR A 6 13.47 38.93 7.68
CA TYR A 6 13.19 37.54 7.30
C TYR A 6 11.77 37.32 6.80
N ALA A 7 10.77 37.91 7.46
CA ALA A 7 9.40 37.85 7.00
C ALA A 7 9.27 38.45 5.60
N LYS A 8 9.95 39.58 5.35
CA LYS A 8 10.00 40.23 4.04
C LYS A 8 10.67 39.34 2.98
N ILE A 9 11.88 38.82 3.23
CA ILE A 9 12.58 37.96 2.26
C ILE A 9 11.82 36.65 2.02
N LEU A 10 11.17 36.08 3.04
CA LEU A 10 10.35 34.91 2.84
C LEU A 10 9.11 35.21 2.02
N ASN A 11 8.43 36.33 2.26
CA ASN A 11 7.31 36.75 1.41
C ASN A 11 7.79 36.93 -0.03
N GLU A 12 8.95 37.56 -0.26
CA GLU A 12 9.55 37.68 -1.59
C GLU A 12 9.88 36.31 -2.22
N LEU A 13 10.35 35.34 -1.43
CA LEU A 13 10.62 33.98 -1.90
C LEU A 13 9.33 33.20 -2.19
N VAL A 14 8.34 33.30 -1.31
CA VAL A 14 7.01 32.69 -1.46
C VAL A 14 6.32 33.29 -2.68
N ASP A 15 6.39 34.59 -2.86
CA ASP A 15 5.84 35.30 -4.01
C ASP A 15 6.62 34.97 -5.29
N SER A 16 7.94 34.78 -5.22
CA SER A 16 8.74 34.31 -6.37
C SER A 16 8.45 32.85 -6.74
N ILE A 17 8.24 31.99 -5.74
CA ILE A 17 7.78 30.60 -5.95
C ILE A 17 6.37 30.62 -6.53
N ARG A 18 5.48 31.42 -5.97
CA ARG A 18 4.10 31.57 -6.42
C ARG A 18 4.02 32.14 -7.82
N SER A 19 4.83 33.14 -8.17
CA SER A 19 4.82 33.79 -9.49
C SER A 19 5.37 32.88 -10.58
N LYS A 20 6.44 32.13 -10.28
CA LYS A 20 7.03 31.16 -11.22
C LYS A 20 6.26 29.84 -11.29
N LEU A 21 5.57 29.49 -10.20
CA LEU A 21 4.52 28.50 -10.28
C LEU A 21 3.43 29.14 -11.14
N GLN A 22 2.56 30.04 -10.69
CA GLN A 22 1.43 30.64 -11.43
C GLN A 22 1.69 31.31 -12.82
N ASP A 23 2.90 31.28 -13.35
CA ASP A 23 3.19 31.60 -14.75
C ASP A 23 2.29 30.74 -15.68
N PRO A 24 1.43 31.37 -16.50
CA PRO A 24 0.50 30.68 -17.40
C PRO A 24 1.19 29.70 -18.35
N ASP A 25 2.46 29.96 -18.70
CA ASP A 25 3.24 29.13 -19.60
C ASP A 25 3.95 27.96 -18.89
N GLN A 26 4.03 27.97 -17.54
CA GLN A 26 4.76 26.96 -16.76
C GLN A 26 3.96 26.26 -15.65
N SER A 27 2.73 26.68 -15.31
CA SER A 27 1.95 26.08 -14.24
C SER A 27 0.47 25.98 -14.50
N GLU A 28 -0.01 24.76 -14.32
CA GLU A 28 -1.42 24.42 -14.25
C GLU A 28 -1.94 24.33 -12.81
N LEU A 29 -1.29 24.96 -11.82
CA LEU A 29 -1.81 25.02 -10.45
C LEU A 29 -3.11 25.86 -10.41
N LYS A 30 -4.26 25.19 -10.56
CA LYS A 30 -5.61 25.78 -10.52
C LYS A 30 -5.99 26.39 -9.16
N HIS A 31 -5.18 26.21 -8.11
CA HIS A 31 -5.51 26.60 -6.74
C HIS A 31 -4.37 27.35 -6.06
N PRO A 32 -4.67 28.35 -5.22
CA PRO A 32 -3.66 29.10 -4.49
C PRO A 32 -2.84 28.15 -3.61
N LEU A 33 -1.52 28.17 -3.79
CA LEU A 33 -0.56 27.48 -2.94
C LEU A 33 -0.30 28.37 -1.71
N GLN A 34 -0.75 27.93 -0.54
CA GLN A 34 -0.28 28.52 0.72
C GLN A 34 0.95 27.80 1.22
N ILE A 35 1.88 28.58 1.78
CA ILE A 35 3.15 28.11 2.31
C ILE A 35 3.19 28.37 3.81
N VAL A 36 3.44 27.31 4.58
CA VAL A 36 3.74 27.41 6.01
C VAL A 36 5.20 27.03 6.23
N LEU A 37 6.00 28.01 6.64
CA LEU A 37 7.39 27.80 7.06
C LEU A 37 7.46 27.67 8.57
N ILE A 38 8.03 26.57 9.05
CA ILE A 38 8.39 26.39 10.45
C ILE A 38 9.91 26.33 10.54
N TRP A 39 10.50 27.36 11.13
CA TRP A 39 11.93 27.51 11.24
C TRP A 39 12.38 27.34 12.68
N PHE A 40 13.21 26.32 12.91
CA PHE A 40 13.87 26.07 14.18
C PHE A 40 15.29 26.60 14.12
N ARG A 41 15.56 27.62 14.94
CA ARG A 41 16.86 28.29 15.00
C ARG A 41 17.60 27.90 16.28
N SER A 42 18.82 27.39 16.13
CA SER A 42 19.75 27.07 17.23
C SER A 42 21.11 27.70 16.93
N THR A 43 21.95 27.88 17.95
CA THR A 43 23.34 28.35 17.78
C THR A 43 24.18 27.47 16.85
N LYS A 44 23.80 26.21 16.62
CA LYS A 44 24.57 25.25 15.79
C LYS A 44 23.85 24.73 14.55
N ASN A 45 22.53 24.82 14.47
CA ASN A 45 21.76 24.26 13.34
C ASN A 45 20.52 25.11 13.06
N ASP A 46 20.21 25.26 11.76
CA ASP A 46 18.95 25.83 11.28
C ASP A 46 18.18 24.74 10.53
N ILE A 47 16.96 24.46 10.98
CA ILE A 47 16.08 23.45 10.39
C ILE A 47 14.81 24.13 9.95
N GLN A 48 14.42 23.92 8.69
CA GLN A 48 13.25 24.56 8.11
C GLN A 48 12.29 23.49 7.55
N PHE A 49 11.04 23.55 7.98
CA PHE A 49 9.96 22.72 7.46
C PHE A 49 9.07 23.61 6.60
N LEU A 50 8.88 23.22 5.34
CA LEU A 50 7.93 23.87 4.46
C LEU A 50 6.75 22.94 4.24
N LEU A 51 5.56 23.48 4.47
CA LEU A 51 4.31 22.80 4.23
C LEU A 51 3.56 23.60 3.19
N PHE A 52 3.02 22.88 2.22
CA PHE A 52 2.34 23.44 1.09
C PHE A 52 0.92 22.91 1.08
N ASN A 53 -0.04 23.83 1.11
CA ASN A 53 -1.46 23.50 1.12
C ASN A 53 -2.19 24.25 0.01
N HIS A 54 -3.23 23.63 -0.55
CA HIS A 54 -4.11 24.23 -1.56
C HIS A 54 -5.47 24.64 -0.99
N GLU A 55 -5.69 24.48 0.32
CA GLU A 55 -6.95 24.79 0.97
C GLU A 55 -7.15 26.31 1.14
N LYS A 56 -8.09 26.91 0.42
CA LYS A 56 -8.40 28.35 0.45
C LYS A 56 -8.55 28.99 1.83
N LYS A 57 -8.84 28.21 2.89
CA LYS A 57 -8.96 28.69 4.27
C LYS A 57 -7.61 28.97 4.96
N PHE A 58 -6.50 28.57 4.36
CA PHE A 58 -5.16 28.83 4.89
C PHE A 58 -4.63 30.21 4.45
N SER A 59 -3.70 30.75 5.22
CA SER A 59 -2.90 31.92 4.86
C SER A 59 -1.43 31.54 4.92
N ASP A 60 -0.59 32.20 4.13
CA ASP A 60 0.85 32.06 4.27
C ASP A 60 1.25 32.46 5.68
N LYS A 61 2.05 31.63 6.34
CA LYS A 61 2.49 31.89 7.71
C LYS A 61 3.92 31.44 7.93
N THR A 62 4.62 32.24 8.73
CA THR A 62 6.00 32.01 9.12
C THR A 62 6.09 31.86 10.61
N PHE A 63 6.71 30.78 11.05
CA PHE A 63 6.85 30.47 12.46
C PHE A 63 8.32 30.32 12.79
N VAL A 64 8.85 31.30 13.51
CA VAL A 64 10.22 31.29 14.00
C VAL A 64 10.21 30.75 15.43
N VAL A 65 10.70 29.53 15.58
CA VAL A 65 10.91 28.91 16.88
C VAL A 65 12.36 29.13 17.27
N SER A 66 12.57 30.17 18.08
CA SER A 66 13.87 30.52 18.66
C SER A 66 13.93 30.04 20.11
N GLY A 67 14.99 29.34 20.47
CA GLY A 67 15.26 28.98 21.86
C GLY A 67 16.75 28.94 22.15
N PRO A 68 17.17 29.07 23.42
CA PRO A 68 18.55 28.87 23.84
C PRO A 68 18.83 27.35 23.81
N TYR A 69 18.88 26.79 22.61
CA TYR A 69 19.13 25.37 22.40
C TYR A 69 20.64 25.11 22.45
N ASN A 70 21.26 25.38 23.60
CA ASN A 70 22.60 24.90 23.95
C ASN A 70 22.61 23.40 24.30
N PHE A 71 21.51 22.70 24.05
CA PHE A 71 21.32 21.31 24.43
C PHE A 71 21.65 20.36 23.30
N SER A 72 22.06 19.14 23.66
CA SER A 72 22.26 18.04 22.72
C SER A 72 21.04 17.90 21.78
N ARG A 73 21.26 17.51 20.51
CA ARG A 73 20.19 17.34 19.49
C ARG A 73 18.95 16.60 20.04
N LYS A 74 19.12 15.66 20.98
CA LYS A 74 18.05 14.89 21.65
C LYS A 74 17.11 15.74 22.52
N ASN A 75 17.63 16.76 23.20
CA ASN A 75 16.86 17.60 24.11
C ASN A 75 16.06 18.69 23.37
N VAL A 76 16.60 19.22 22.26
CA VAL A 76 15.85 20.10 21.35
C VAL A 76 14.58 19.39 20.87
N LEU A 77 14.70 18.11 20.50
CA LEU A 77 13.60 17.29 20.00
C LEU A 77 12.55 16.97 21.07
N ASN A 78 12.99 16.70 22.31
CA ASN A 78 12.08 16.45 23.43
C ASN A 78 11.33 17.71 23.84
N ASN A 79 12.03 18.86 23.86
CA ASN A 79 11.42 20.15 24.16
C ASN A 79 10.50 20.61 23.02
N LEU A 80 10.87 20.38 21.75
CA LEU A 80 9.96 20.57 20.60
C LEU A 80 8.68 19.76 20.79
N GLY A 81 8.84 18.46 21.11
CA GLY A 81 7.73 17.56 21.36
C GLY A 81 6.86 18.04 22.52
N ALA A 82 7.47 18.59 23.58
CA ALA A 82 6.79 19.13 24.75
C ALA A 82 6.09 20.48 24.46
N ASP A 83 6.68 21.38 23.69
CA ASP A 83 6.11 22.68 23.33
C ASP A 83 4.96 22.53 22.32
N ILE A 84 5.10 21.57 21.39
CA ILE A 84 4.02 21.11 20.51
C ILE A 84 2.90 20.44 21.33
N GLN A 85 3.24 19.62 22.34
CA GLN A 85 2.27 18.93 23.21
C GLN A 85 1.51 19.89 24.14
N LYS A 86 2.20 20.86 24.74
CA LYS A 86 1.63 21.82 25.70
C LYS A 86 0.74 22.86 25.06
N GLY A 87 0.62 22.89 23.73
CA GLY A 87 -0.33 23.72 23.00
C GLY A 87 -0.07 25.23 23.05
N LYS A 88 0.78 25.73 23.94
CA LYS A 88 1.05 27.17 24.09
C LYS A 88 1.54 27.85 22.81
N MET A 89 2.30 27.14 21.97
CA MET A 89 2.78 27.68 20.70
C MET A 89 1.72 27.62 19.59
N PHE A 90 0.76 26.69 19.66
CA PHE A 90 -0.23 26.42 18.60
C PHE A 90 -1.68 26.84 18.95
N GLN A 91 -1.94 27.30 20.17
CA GLN A 91 -3.27 27.79 20.57
C GLN A 91 -3.67 29.04 19.78
N SER A 92 -2.71 29.85 19.32
CA SER A 92 -2.96 30.96 18.39
C SER A 92 -3.03 30.54 16.93
N PHE A 93 -2.62 29.30 16.58
CA PHE A 93 -2.46 28.89 15.19
C PHE A 93 -3.78 28.54 14.50
N ILE A 94 -4.71 27.91 15.21
CA ILE A 94 -5.77 27.12 14.58
C ILE A 94 -7.05 27.23 15.43
N ASN A 95 -7.91 28.20 15.10
CA ASN A 95 -9.30 28.20 15.55
C ASN A 95 -10.16 27.16 14.80
N ASN A 96 -9.59 26.33 13.94
CA ASN A 96 -10.32 25.23 13.29
C ASN A 96 -9.41 24.07 12.84
N GLU A 97 -9.63 22.90 13.44
CA GLU A 97 -9.26 21.54 13.00
C GLU A 97 -8.03 20.85 13.65
N ASN A 98 -8.34 19.81 14.45
CA ASN A 98 -7.40 18.88 15.11
C ASN A 98 -6.48 18.09 14.15
N VAL A 99 -6.78 18.09 12.85
CA VAL A 99 -6.12 17.30 11.82
C VAL A 99 -4.68 17.77 11.57
N ILE A 100 -4.49 19.08 11.40
CA ILE A 100 -3.18 19.69 11.11
C ILE A 100 -2.20 19.47 12.26
N LYS A 101 -2.69 19.55 13.51
CA LYS A 101 -1.88 19.32 14.71
C LYS A 101 -1.39 17.87 14.78
N ALA A 102 -2.21 16.90 14.37
CA ALA A 102 -1.83 15.50 14.33
C ALA A 102 -0.82 15.22 13.20
N ASP A 103 -1.05 15.82 12.03
CA ASP A 103 -0.20 15.68 10.85
C ASP A 103 1.19 16.28 11.05
N LEU A 104 1.27 17.50 11.56
CA LEU A 104 2.54 18.16 11.86
C LEU A 104 3.35 17.37 12.89
N LYS A 105 2.69 16.87 13.93
CA LYS A 105 3.30 16.04 14.98
C LYS A 105 3.80 14.72 14.41
N ARG A 106 3.07 14.12 13.46
CA ARG A 106 3.46 12.90 12.75
C ARG A 106 4.66 13.18 11.84
N LEU A 107 4.64 14.26 11.06
CA LEU A 107 5.74 14.67 10.18
C LEU A 107 7.02 14.91 10.96
N ILE A 108 6.96 15.68 12.03
CA ILE A 108 8.13 15.96 12.86
C ILE A 108 8.67 14.64 13.40
N ARG A 109 7.82 13.78 14.00
CA ARG A 109 8.22 12.47 14.57
C ARG A 109 8.86 11.51 13.57
N ILE A 110 8.25 11.32 12.40
CA ILE A 110 8.74 10.41 11.36
C ILE A 110 10.10 10.85 10.85
N ASN A 111 10.37 12.16 10.87
CA ASN A 111 11.55 12.74 10.25
C ASN A 111 12.67 13.08 11.24
N ILE A 112 12.44 12.90 12.55
CA ILE A 112 13.46 13.01 13.61
C ILE A 112 14.78 12.26 13.29
N PRO A 113 14.76 11.03 12.75
CA PRO A 113 16.01 10.30 12.47
C PRO A 113 16.90 10.99 11.43
N TYR A 114 16.32 11.75 10.50
CA TYR A 114 17.04 12.42 9.41
C TYR A 114 17.75 13.69 9.88
N LEU A 115 17.27 14.31 10.97
CA LEU A 115 17.89 15.46 11.64
C LEU A 115 19.21 15.13 12.35
N LYS A 116 19.62 13.85 12.35
CA LYS A 116 20.88 13.39 12.96
C LYS A 116 22.08 13.51 12.02
N LYS A 117 21.88 13.72 10.72
CA LYS A 117 22.96 13.77 9.71
C LYS A 117 23.45 15.21 9.54
N ASP A 118 24.76 15.42 9.50
CA ASP A 118 25.38 16.71 9.15
C ASP A 118 25.22 16.97 7.64
N LEU A 119 24.00 17.33 7.24
CA LEU A 119 23.71 17.74 5.87
C LEU A 119 23.40 19.24 5.90
N LYS A 120 24.17 20.03 5.17
CA LYS A 120 23.89 21.45 4.94
C LYS A 120 23.26 21.62 3.57
N ASN A 121 22.24 22.45 3.51
CA ASN A 121 21.56 22.94 2.31
C ASN A 121 21.02 21.83 1.39
N LYS A 122 20.31 20.85 1.96
CA LYS A 122 19.67 19.76 1.19
C LYS A 122 18.24 19.50 1.66
N VAL A 123 17.39 19.15 0.69
CA VAL A 123 16.12 18.48 0.97
C VAL A 123 16.46 17.11 1.53
N ILE A 124 16.13 16.89 2.80
CA ILE A 124 16.42 15.62 3.47
C ILE A 124 15.25 14.64 3.38
N LYS A 125 14.03 15.16 3.18
CA LYS A 125 12.83 14.36 2.95
C LYS A 125 11.69 15.22 2.41
N ASP A 126 10.88 14.60 1.59
CA ASP A 126 9.65 15.12 1.03
C ASP A 126 8.52 14.08 1.15
N GLY A 127 7.28 14.52 0.92
CA GLY A 127 6.16 13.60 0.78
C GLY A 127 4.82 14.29 0.71
N VAL A 128 3.78 13.46 0.65
CA VAL A 128 2.38 13.88 0.73
C VAL A 128 1.83 13.41 2.07
N LEU A 129 1.16 14.30 2.79
CA LEU A 129 0.38 13.94 3.96
C LEU A 129 -1.03 14.49 3.77
N ASN A 130 -2.00 13.58 3.69
CA ASN A 130 -3.37 13.89 3.29
C ASN A 130 -3.42 14.57 1.91
N LYS A 131 -3.74 15.87 1.87
CA LYS A 131 -3.80 16.70 0.64
C LYS A 131 -2.70 17.76 0.56
N SER A 132 -1.77 17.75 1.52
CA SER A 132 -0.70 18.74 1.61
C SER A 132 0.63 18.11 1.26
N TYR A 133 1.44 18.84 0.50
CA TYR A 133 2.83 18.48 0.26
C TYR A 133 3.67 19.00 1.40
N TYR A 134 4.66 18.24 1.82
CA TYR A 134 5.64 18.70 2.78
C TYR A 134 7.05 18.48 2.27
N LEU A 135 7.92 19.40 2.64
CA LEU A 135 9.34 19.35 2.34
C LEU A 135 10.12 19.71 3.61
N ILE A 136 11.11 18.90 3.92
CA ILE A 136 12.01 19.10 5.05
C ILE A 136 13.36 19.49 4.48
N TYR A 137 13.74 20.73 4.77
CA TYR A 137 14.99 21.31 4.32
C TYR A 137 15.93 21.45 5.52
N LEU A 138 17.13 20.90 5.39
CA LEU A 138 18.18 21.06 6.40
C LEU A 138 19.20 22.07 5.87
N GLY A 139 19.26 23.24 6.52
CA GLY A 139 20.07 24.36 6.07
C GLY A 139 19.29 25.67 6.05
N ASN A 140 19.93 26.68 5.49
CA ASN A 140 19.29 27.96 5.25
C ASN A 140 18.69 27.94 3.84
N LEU A 141 17.37 27.94 3.74
CA LEU A 141 16.63 27.88 2.49
C LEU A 141 16.95 29.06 1.56
N PHE A 142 17.42 30.19 2.10
CA PHE A 142 17.89 31.33 1.34
C PHE A 142 19.23 31.08 0.63
N ASP A 143 20.01 30.10 1.10
CA ASP A 143 21.28 29.69 0.47
C ASP A 143 21.04 28.57 -0.58
N SER A 144 19.80 28.11 -0.74
CA SER A 144 19.43 27.07 -1.70
C SER A 144 19.12 27.69 -3.07
N PRO A 145 19.56 27.09 -4.18
CA PRO A 145 19.07 27.48 -5.49
C PRO A 145 17.55 27.27 -5.54
N GLN A 146 16.80 28.33 -5.89
CA GLN A 146 15.34 28.27 -6.04
C GLN A 146 14.89 27.09 -6.93
N LYS A 147 15.72 26.73 -7.91
CA LYS A 147 15.57 25.60 -8.83
C LYS A 147 15.24 24.26 -8.12
N VAL A 148 15.80 24.01 -6.94
CA VAL A 148 15.56 22.74 -6.19
C VAL A 148 14.10 22.60 -5.78
N PHE A 149 13.44 23.69 -5.41
CA PHE A 149 12.03 23.67 -5.03
C PHE A 149 11.12 23.50 -6.25
N PHE A 150 11.45 24.17 -7.36
CA PHE A 150 10.70 24.02 -8.61
C PHE A 150 10.75 22.60 -9.16
N GLU A 151 11.93 21.99 -9.21
CA GLU A 151 12.10 20.60 -9.65
C GLU A 151 11.27 19.64 -8.79
N PHE A 152 11.25 19.86 -7.46
CA PHE A 152 10.41 19.09 -6.55
C PHE A 152 8.91 19.23 -6.87
N PHE A 153 8.41 20.45 -7.06
CA PHE A 153 6.99 20.67 -7.39
C PHE A 153 6.60 20.07 -8.73
N GLN A 154 7.40 20.31 -9.75
CA GLN A 154 7.18 19.76 -11.08
C GLN A 154 7.13 18.23 -11.05
N GLN A 155 8.04 17.60 -10.29
CA GLN A 155 8.04 16.16 -10.13
C GLN A 155 6.77 15.64 -9.42
N LYS A 156 6.32 16.30 -8.35
CA LYS A 156 5.13 15.86 -7.60
C LYS A 156 3.81 16.11 -8.32
N GLU A 157 3.71 17.21 -9.07
CA GLU A 157 2.63 17.45 -10.02
C GLU A 157 2.58 16.37 -11.09
N LEU A 158 3.73 16.01 -11.67
CA LEU A 158 3.83 14.94 -12.67
C LEU A 158 3.41 13.58 -12.08
N GLU A 159 3.86 13.25 -10.87
CA GLU A 159 3.47 12.02 -10.15
C GLU A 159 1.95 11.98 -9.88
N LYS A 160 1.36 13.10 -9.44
CA LYS A 160 -0.08 13.21 -9.23
C LYS A 160 -0.86 13.06 -10.54
N LYS A 161 -0.42 13.74 -11.61
CA LYS A 161 -1.01 13.61 -12.95
C LYS A 161 -0.96 12.17 -13.45
N LYS A 162 0.13 11.44 -13.18
CA LYS A 162 0.21 10.01 -13.51
C LYS A 162 -0.82 9.18 -12.73
N ILE A 163 -0.99 9.44 -11.43
CA ILE A 163 -1.97 8.75 -10.58
C ILE A 163 -3.40 9.07 -11.02
N ASP A 164 -3.72 10.35 -11.25
CA ASP A 164 -5.03 10.82 -11.67
C ASP A 164 -5.36 10.35 -13.10
N ALA A 165 -4.37 10.35 -14.01
CA ALA A 165 -4.52 9.78 -15.36
C ALA A 165 -4.74 8.26 -15.31
N LEU A 166 -4.04 7.53 -14.42
CA LEU A 166 -4.29 6.10 -14.21
C LEU A 166 -5.72 5.87 -13.68
N GLY A 167 -6.13 6.66 -12.68
CA GLY A 167 -7.47 6.57 -12.08
C GLY A 167 -8.58 6.87 -13.10
N ASN A 168 -8.44 7.94 -13.87
CA ASN A 168 -9.41 8.34 -14.88
C ASN A 168 -9.39 7.42 -16.12
N SER A 169 -8.23 6.90 -16.52
CA SER A 169 -8.10 5.90 -17.59
C SER A 169 -8.79 4.58 -17.21
N LEU A 170 -8.63 4.13 -15.96
CA LEU A 170 -9.32 2.92 -15.46
C LEU A 170 -10.84 3.10 -15.34
N ILE A 171 -11.33 4.33 -15.14
CA ILE A 171 -12.76 4.66 -15.09
C ILE A 171 -13.35 4.81 -16.50
N ASN A 172 -12.63 5.47 -17.41
CA ASN A 172 -13.11 5.76 -18.77
C ASN A 172 -12.86 4.61 -19.77
N GLY A 173 -11.87 3.74 -19.54
CA GLY A 173 -11.59 2.55 -20.34
C GLY A 173 -12.66 1.45 -20.21
N LEU A 174 -13.58 1.58 -19.25
CA LEU A 174 -14.77 0.72 -19.09
C LEU A 174 -16.01 1.30 -19.78
N GLY A 175 -15.83 2.12 -20.82
CA GLY A 175 -16.91 2.77 -21.57
C GLY A 175 -18.04 1.82 -21.94
N VAL A 176 -19.08 1.78 -21.10
CA VAL A 176 -20.38 1.19 -21.43
C VAL A 176 -21.05 2.17 -22.37
N VAL A 177 -20.88 1.94 -23.67
CA VAL A 177 -21.74 2.53 -24.69
C VAL A 177 -23.13 1.93 -24.46
N GLN A 178 -24.06 2.72 -23.94
CA GLN A 178 -25.47 2.35 -23.83
C GLN A 178 -26.11 2.35 -25.21
N THR A 179 -25.92 1.28 -25.98
CA THR A 179 -26.90 0.85 -26.97
C THR A 179 -27.89 -0.07 -26.25
N LYS A 180 -29.19 0.18 -26.39
CA LYS A 180 -30.25 -0.73 -25.94
C LYS A 180 -30.16 -2.04 -26.73
N THR A 181 -29.30 -2.95 -26.30
CA THR A 181 -29.35 -4.37 -26.69
C THR A 181 -30.26 -5.10 -25.70
N ASN A 182 -31.11 -5.98 -26.21
CA ASN A 182 -31.91 -6.85 -25.35
C ASN A 182 -30.97 -7.81 -24.61
N LEU A 183 -31.29 -8.10 -23.35
CA LEU A 183 -30.46 -8.90 -22.44
C LEU A 183 -30.14 -10.30 -23.00
N GLU A 184 -31.03 -10.82 -23.85
CA GLU A 184 -30.95 -12.13 -24.49
C GLU A 184 -29.86 -12.21 -25.58
N ASP A 185 -29.40 -11.07 -26.11
CA ASP A 185 -28.39 -11.00 -27.18
C ASP A 185 -26.95 -10.90 -26.66
N LEU A 186 -26.76 -10.79 -25.33
CA LEU A 186 -25.43 -10.69 -24.73
C LEU A 186 -24.76 -12.08 -24.64
N PRO A 187 -23.42 -12.17 -24.74
CA PRO A 187 -22.69 -13.42 -24.49
C PRO A 187 -23.05 -14.00 -23.11
N THR A 188 -23.13 -15.32 -23.00
CA THR A 188 -23.53 -16.01 -21.76
C THR A 188 -22.69 -15.59 -20.56
N GLU A 189 -21.40 -15.29 -20.76
CA GLU A 189 -20.52 -14.80 -19.68
C GLU A 189 -20.90 -13.40 -19.16
N VAL A 190 -21.51 -12.56 -20.01
CA VAL A 190 -22.03 -11.23 -19.64
C VAL A 190 -23.44 -11.35 -19.05
N GLN A 191 -24.25 -12.27 -19.55
CA GLN A 191 -25.55 -12.59 -18.93
C GLN A 191 -25.35 -13.13 -17.51
N ASP A 192 -24.35 -13.97 -17.28
CA ASP A 192 -23.99 -14.48 -15.95
C ASP A 192 -23.36 -13.40 -15.05
N PHE A 193 -22.71 -12.40 -15.63
CA PHE A 193 -22.26 -11.19 -14.91
C PHE A 193 -23.41 -10.24 -14.54
N ILE A 194 -24.52 -10.26 -15.31
CA ILE A 194 -25.74 -9.47 -15.05
C ILE A 194 -26.74 -10.23 -14.17
N LYS A 195 -26.59 -11.56 -14.01
CA LYS A 195 -27.32 -12.36 -13.01
C LYS A 195 -26.85 -11.99 -11.59
N GLN A 196 -27.40 -10.85 -11.17
CA GLN A 196 -27.57 -10.29 -9.85
C GLN A 196 -26.31 -9.89 -9.07
N PRO A 197 -25.85 -8.64 -9.20
CA PRO A 197 -25.23 -7.96 -8.07
C PRO A 197 -26.16 -8.03 -6.83
N ASP A 198 -25.58 -8.06 -5.63
CA ASP A 198 -26.15 -7.98 -4.27
C ASP A 198 -27.18 -6.83 -4.04
N LEU A 199 -27.66 -6.17 -5.08
CA LEU A 199 -28.37 -4.89 -5.08
C LEU A 199 -29.89 -5.01 -4.88
N ASP A 200 -30.51 -6.17 -5.16
CA ASP A 200 -31.97 -6.33 -5.03
C ASP A 200 -32.41 -7.26 -3.88
N MET A 201 -31.48 -7.82 -3.12
CA MET A 201 -31.85 -8.54 -1.90
C MET A 201 -32.38 -7.55 -0.86
N LYS A 202 -33.71 -7.44 -0.78
CA LYS A 202 -34.45 -6.91 0.40
C LYS A 202 -34.22 -7.75 1.67
N ALA A 203 -33.37 -8.77 1.61
CA ALA A 203 -32.94 -9.50 2.78
C ALA A 203 -32.17 -8.57 3.71
N SER A 204 -32.62 -8.49 4.96
CA SER A 204 -31.94 -7.72 6.01
C SER A 204 -30.55 -8.26 6.37
N LYS A 205 -30.18 -9.43 5.80
CA LYS A 205 -28.98 -10.20 6.10
C LYS A 205 -28.30 -10.62 4.81
N ILE A 206 -26.99 -10.42 4.74
CA ILE A 206 -26.14 -10.85 3.63
C ILE A 206 -25.14 -11.87 4.15
N PRO A 207 -24.96 -13.03 3.49
CA PRO A 207 -23.97 -14.01 3.91
C PRO A 207 -22.54 -13.53 3.63
N PHE A 208 -21.63 -13.75 4.59
CA PHE A 208 -20.22 -13.40 4.50
C PHE A 208 -19.35 -14.55 4.99
N LEU A 209 -18.16 -14.64 4.41
CA LEU A 209 -17.04 -15.36 4.97
C LEU A 209 -16.12 -14.35 5.65
N ALA A 210 -15.93 -14.48 6.96
CA ALA A 210 -15.26 -13.47 7.77
C ALA A 210 -14.22 -14.06 8.73
N GLY A 211 -13.20 -13.28 9.09
CA GLY A 211 -12.09 -13.75 9.89
C GLY A 211 -11.09 -12.64 10.21
N TYR A 212 -10.06 -12.98 10.96
CA TYR A 212 -8.96 -12.07 11.26
C TYR A 212 -7.74 -12.41 10.43
N ILE A 213 -7.13 -11.37 9.85
CA ILE A 213 -5.82 -11.49 9.20
C ILE A 213 -4.79 -12.01 10.23
N HIS A 214 -4.00 -13.00 9.83
CA HIS A 214 -2.93 -13.57 10.64
C HIS A 214 -1.56 -13.18 10.06
N PRO A 215 -0.61 -12.69 10.89
CA PRO A 215 -0.73 -12.38 12.31
C PRO A 215 -1.67 -11.17 12.52
N PRO A 216 -2.13 -10.90 13.76
CA PRO A 216 -3.01 -9.78 14.02
C PRO A 216 -2.43 -8.48 13.49
N ILE A 217 -3.24 -7.70 12.78
CA ILE A 217 -2.85 -6.38 12.28
C ILE A 217 -3.67 -5.27 12.92
N TRP A 218 -3.21 -4.03 12.81
CA TRP A 218 -4.03 -2.84 13.06
C TRP A 218 -3.85 -1.85 11.92
N ILE A 219 -4.93 -1.42 11.28
CA ILE A 219 -4.89 -0.51 10.15
C ILE A 219 -5.05 0.93 10.65
N GLY A 220 -4.04 1.75 10.39
CA GLY A 220 -3.97 3.13 10.87
C GLY A 220 -3.25 3.29 12.21
N ASN A 221 -3.55 4.38 12.90
CA ASN A 221 -2.93 4.67 14.19
C ASN A 221 -3.54 3.75 15.26
N PRO A 222 -2.71 3.07 16.08
CA PRO A 222 -3.21 2.30 17.21
C PRO A 222 -3.92 3.23 18.21
N PRO A 223 -4.96 2.73 18.90
CA PRO A 223 -5.67 3.49 19.91
C PRO A 223 -4.71 3.89 21.03
N TYR A 224 -4.90 5.09 21.57
CA TYR A 224 -4.14 5.60 22.69
C TYR A 224 -4.97 5.47 23.96
N PHE A 225 -4.73 4.42 24.74
CA PHE A 225 -5.40 4.22 26.03
C PHE A 225 -4.82 5.17 27.08
N THR A 226 -5.60 6.18 27.46
CA THR A 226 -5.31 7.06 28.60
C THR A 226 -5.47 6.32 29.93
N ASP A 227 -4.85 6.82 31.01
CA ASP A 227 -5.00 6.23 32.34
C ASP A 227 -6.46 6.29 32.83
N GLN A 228 -7.21 7.31 32.42
CA GLN A 228 -8.65 7.42 32.68
C GLN A 228 -9.44 6.31 31.96
N GLU A 229 -9.20 6.08 30.67
CA GLU A 229 -9.88 5.00 29.93
C GLU A 229 -9.55 3.60 30.49
N ARG A 230 -8.35 3.42 31.05
CA ARG A 230 -8.02 2.20 31.81
C ARG A 230 -8.83 2.08 33.08
N PHE A 231 -8.98 3.16 33.83
CA PHE A 231 -9.79 3.19 35.04
C PHE A 231 -11.27 2.84 34.76
N TYR A 232 -11.82 3.33 33.64
CA TYR A 232 -13.19 3.05 33.22
C TYR A 232 -13.37 1.73 32.46
N ASN A 233 -12.32 0.92 32.31
CA ASN A 233 -12.36 -0.34 31.56
C ASN A 233 -12.97 -0.19 30.15
N VAL A 234 -12.56 0.85 29.41
CA VAL A 234 -13.08 1.07 28.05
C VAL A 234 -12.62 -0.08 27.14
N PRO A 235 -13.55 -0.87 26.57
CA PRO A 235 -13.20 -2.04 25.77
C PRO A 235 -12.55 -1.63 24.46
N LEU A 236 -11.74 -2.52 23.87
CA LEU A 236 -11.12 -2.27 22.55
C LEU A 236 -12.16 -1.99 21.47
N ASN A 237 -13.36 -2.59 21.55
CA ASN A 237 -14.45 -2.40 20.60
C ASN A 237 -14.84 -0.92 20.39
N THR A 238 -14.67 -0.07 21.40
CA THR A 238 -14.93 1.38 21.30
C THR A 238 -14.06 2.08 20.25
N TYR A 239 -12.90 1.50 19.92
CA TYR A 239 -11.95 2.05 18.95
C TYR A 239 -12.04 1.37 17.58
N ILE A 240 -12.86 0.32 17.46
CA ILE A 240 -12.97 -0.45 16.22
C ILE A 240 -13.91 0.28 15.28
N LYS A 241 -13.47 0.43 14.04
CA LYS A 241 -14.23 1.08 12.98
C LYS A 241 -13.98 0.42 11.64
N THR A 242 -14.97 0.48 10.77
CA THR A 242 -14.82 0.12 9.36
C THR A 242 -13.80 1.07 8.73
N VAL A 243 -12.71 0.51 8.20
CA VAL A 243 -11.71 1.24 7.42
C VAL A 243 -12.21 1.41 6.00
N LYS A 244 -12.75 0.33 5.44
CA LYS A 244 -13.25 0.32 4.08
C LYS A 244 -14.47 -0.58 3.94
N TYR A 245 -15.43 -0.04 3.21
CA TYR A 245 -16.51 -0.76 2.57
C TYR A 245 -16.29 -0.59 1.07
N VAL A 246 -16.14 -1.68 0.33
CA VAL A 246 -15.98 -1.63 -1.13
C VAL A 246 -16.70 -2.80 -1.76
N GLU A 247 -17.30 -2.55 -2.92
CA GLU A 247 -17.90 -3.60 -3.74
C GLU A 247 -16.99 -3.86 -4.94
N ILE A 248 -16.60 -5.12 -5.13
CA ILE A 248 -15.72 -5.56 -6.21
C ILE A 248 -16.34 -6.83 -6.83
N PHE A 249 -16.77 -6.74 -8.09
CA PHE A 249 -17.44 -7.84 -8.82
C PHE A 249 -18.68 -8.38 -8.11
N GLY A 250 -19.55 -7.47 -7.64
CA GLY A 250 -20.76 -7.84 -6.90
C GLY A 250 -20.50 -8.33 -5.48
N ARG A 251 -19.22 -8.47 -5.07
CA ARG A 251 -18.84 -8.90 -3.72
C ARG A 251 -18.57 -7.69 -2.84
N ARG A 252 -19.21 -7.66 -1.68
CA ARG A 252 -18.94 -6.66 -0.64
C ARG A 252 -17.75 -7.11 0.18
N ILE A 253 -16.77 -6.23 0.32
CA ILE A 253 -15.57 -6.45 1.12
C ILE A 253 -15.60 -5.44 2.26
N ILE A 254 -15.58 -5.95 3.49
CA ILE A 254 -15.56 -5.17 4.72
C ILE A 254 -14.23 -5.38 5.41
N ILE A 255 -13.53 -4.29 5.67
CA ILE A 255 -12.25 -4.29 6.38
C ILE A 255 -12.37 -3.37 7.58
N MET A 256 -12.15 -3.90 8.78
CA MET A 256 -12.11 -3.12 10.00
C MET A 256 -10.67 -2.82 10.41
N ASN A 257 -10.47 -1.75 11.19
CA ASN A 257 -9.13 -1.31 11.59
C ASN A 257 -8.41 -2.30 12.51
N ASP A 258 -9.09 -3.26 13.10
CA ASP A 258 -8.49 -4.31 13.90
C ASP A 258 -8.12 -5.57 13.09
N GLY A 259 -8.04 -5.46 11.76
CA GLY A 259 -7.62 -6.55 10.89
C GLY A 259 -8.68 -7.61 10.66
N PHE A 260 -9.93 -7.36 11.04
CA PHE A 260 -11.07 -8.15 10.61
C PHE A 260 -11.36 -7.91 9.13
N LEU A 261 -11.48 -9.01 8.38
CA LEU A 261 -11.76 -9.05 6.96
C LEU A 261 -13.01 -9.90 6.74
N ALA A 262 -13.95 -9.41 5.95
CA ALA A 262 -15.11 -10.17 5.51
C ALA A 262 -15.37 -9.93 4.03
N ILE A 263 -15.69 -10.99 3.29
CA ILE A 263 -16.09 -10.94 1.88
C ILE A 263 -17.47 -11.60 1.75
N SER A 264 -18.41 -10.95 1.06
CA SER A 264 -19.75 -11.52 0.88
C SER A 264 -19.70 -12.79 0.04
N ILE A 265 -20.58 -13.72 0.37
CA ILE A 265 -20.80 -14.94 -0.42
C ILE A 265 -21.96 -14.63 -1.36
N ASN A 266 -21.80 -14.87 -2.66
CA ASN A 266 -22.92 -14.72 -3.57
C ASN A 266 -23.95 -15.78 -3.21
N GLY A 267 -25.15 -15.33 -2.84
CA GLY A 267 -26.27 -16.19 -2.53
C GLY A 267 -27.33 -16.15 -3.63
N ASN A 268 -28.14 -17.19 -3.65
CA ASN A 268 -29.41 -17.20 -4.34
C ASN A 268 -30.40 -16.24 -3.66
N LEU A 269 -31.54 -15.96 -4.32
CA LEU A 269 -32.59 -15.07 -3.80
C LEU A 269 -33.14 -15.47 -2.41
N ASP A 270 -33.02 -16.75 -2.04
CA ASP A 270 -33.43 -17.28 -0.75
C ASP A 270 -32.35 -17.14 0.35
N GLY A 271 -31.19 -16.57 0.02
CA GLY A 271 -30.04 -16.41 0.92
C GLY A 271 -29.20 -17.67 1.10
N GLN A 272 -29.49 -18.76 0.38
CA GLN A 272 -28.63 -19.94 0.35
C GLN A 272 -27.52 -19.75 -0.69
N PHE A 273 -26.39 -20.43 -0.53
CA PHE A 273 -25.29 -20.39 -1.47
C PHE A 273 -24.73 -21.80 -1.68
N GLU A 274 -24.17 -22.03 -2.85
CA GLU A 274 -23.53 -23.30 -3.18
C GLU A 274 -22.15 -23.42 -2.51
N HIS A 275 -21.66 -24.65 -2.35
CA HIS A 275 -20.32 -24.88 -1.80
C HIS A 275 -19.22 -24.25 -2.68
N SER A 276 -19.41 -24.25 -4.00
CA SER A 276 -18.55 -23.59 -5.00
C SER A 276 -18.35 -22.10 -4.72
N GLU A 277 -19.41 -21.41 -4.29
CA GLU A 277 -19.37 -19.98 -3.94
C GLU A 277 -18.53 -19.72 -2.69
N MET A 278 -18.56 -20.65 -1.74
CA MET A 278 -17.71 -20.61 -0.55
C MET A 278 -16.23 -20.82 -0.92
N GLU A 279 -15.93 -21.81 -1.77
CA GLU A 279 -14.57 -22.05 -2.28
C GLU A 279 -14.02 -20.84 -3.04
N GLU A 280 -14.84 -20.21 -3.89
CA GLU A 280 -14.44 -19.01 -4.61
C GLU A 280 -14.17 -17.84 -3.65
N THR A 281 -14.99 -17.69 -2.61
CA THR A 281 -14.76 -16.67 -1.57
C THR A 281 -13.45 -16.91 -0.82
N TYR A 282 -13.05 -18.17 -0.56
CA TYR A 282 -11.74 -18.49 0.00
C TYR A 282 -10.60 -18.10 -0.95
N LYS A 283 -10.72 -18.36 -2.26
CA LYS A 283 -9.71 -17.93 -3.25
C LYS A 283 -9.56 -16.41 -3.26
N LEU A 284 -10.66 -15.68 -3.14
CA LEU A 284 -10.65 -14.22 -3.01
C LEU A 284 -9.95 -13.78 -1.72
N ILE A 285 -10.22 -14.41 -0.58
CA ILE A 285 -9.49 -14.11 0.67
C ILE A 285 -7.98 -14.35 0.50
N ASP A 286 -7.58 -15.48 -0.05
CA ASP A 286 -6.17 -15.80 -0.30
C ASP A 286 -5.53 -14.80 -1.26
N LEU A 287 -6.24 -14.37 -2.30
CA LEU A 287 -5.79 -13.31 -3.21
C LEU A 287 -5.55 -12.00 -2.45
N PHE A 288 -6.50 -11.58 -1.61
CA PHE A 288 -6.37 -10.37 -0.80
C PHE A 288 -5.12 -10.44 0.10
N LEU A 289 -4.95 -11.55 0.81
CA LEU A 289 -3.81 -11.76 1.70
C LEU A 289 -2.48 -11.81 0.94
N SER A 290 -2.45 -12.44 -0.23
CA SER A 290 -1.27 -12.50 -1.08
C SER A 290 -0.87 -11.13 -1.60
N LEU A 291 -1.86 -10.29 -1.93
CA LEU A 291 -1.62 -8.91 -2.31
C LEU A 291 -1.12 -8.09 -1.12
N LEU A 292 -1.68 -8.32 0.08
CA LEU A 292 -1.20 -7.67 1.29
C LEU A 292 0.26 -8.06 1.58
N LEU A 293 0.64 -9.32 1.45
CA LEU A 293 2.04 -9.80 1.58
C LEU A 293 2.99 -8.94 0.74
N ILE A 294 2.66 -8.68 -0.52
CA ILE A 294 3.55 -7.96 -1.45
C ILE A 294 3.42 -6.43 -1.43
N SER A 295 2.47 -5.86 -0.69
CA SER A 295 2.13 -4.42 -0.76
C SER A 295 3.07 -3.49 -0.01
N LYS A 296 4.07 -4.02 0.69
CA LYS A 296 5.13 -3.22 1.31
C LYS A 296 6.22 -2.89 0.28
N VAL A 297 6.52 -1.59 0.13
CA VAL A 297 7.57 -1.10 -0.79
C VAL A 297 8.92 -1.72 -0.44
N ASP A 298 9.35 -1.56 0.81
CA ASP A 298 10.64 -2.06 1.32
C ASP A 298 10.51 -3.42 2.03
N GLY A 299 10.02 -4.43 1.31
CA GLY A 299 9.95 -5.81 1.79
C GLY A 299 8.57 -6.43 1.60
N TYR A 300 8.05 -7.04 2.66
CA TYR A 300 6.72 -7.65 2.66
C TYR A 300 6.04 -7.47 4.02
N PHE A 301 4.71 -7.55 4.04
CA PHE A 301 3.98 -7.69 5.29
C PHE A 301 3.98 -9.16 5.68
N GLU A 302 4.36 -9.46 6.92
CA GLU A 302 4.26 -10.83 7.41
C GLU A 302 2.79 -11.16 7.54
N VAL A 303 2.19 -11.80 6.53
CA VAL A 303 0.81 -12.30 6.53
C VAL A 303 0.80 -13.69 5.93
N TYR A 304 -0.04 -14.59 6.43
CA TYR A 304 -0.04 -15.99 6.04
C TYR A 304 -1.35 -16.36 5.33
N SER A 305 -1.31 -17.43 4.54
CA SER A 305 -2.51 -18.01 3.95
C SER A 305 -3.33 -18.62 5.05
N THR A 306 -4.63 -18.47 4.90
CA THR A 306 -5.57 -18.91 5.91
C THR A 306 -6.03 -20.32 5.65
N ARG A 307 -6.13 -21.08 6.74
CA ARG A 307 -6.85 -22.35 6.71
C ARG A 307 -8.34 -22.05 6.64
N GLU A 308 -9.11 -22.94 6.03
CA GLU A 308 -10.57 -22.82 6.00
C GLU A 308 -11.17 -22.64 7.40
N THR A 309 -10.55 -23.24 8.41
CA THR A 309 -10.99 -23.10 9.80
C THR A 309 -10.79 -21.69 10.38
N GLU A 310 -9.91 -20.86 9.82
CA GLU A 310 -9.58 -19.54 10.36
C GLU A 310 -10.67 -18.50 10.05
N PHE A 311 -11.35 -18.66 8.92
CA PHE A 311 -12.52 -17.90 8.53
C PHE A 311 -13.80 -18.68 8.87
N TYR A 312 -14.90 -17.96 9.02
CA TYR A 312 -16.17 -18.53 9.41
C TYR A 312 -17.33 -17.84 8.71
N TYR A 313 -18.39 -18.59 8.53
CA TYR A 313 -19.64 -18.08 7.99
C TYR A 313 -20.33 -17.16 9.00
N THR A 314 -20.78 -16.00 8.55
CA THR A 314 -21.54 -15.04 9.34
C THR A 314 -22.50 -14.26 8.44
N ASP A 315 -23.56 -13.70 9.05
CA ASP A 315 -24.48 -12.83 8.35
C ASP A 315 -24.19 -11.37 8.71
N TYR A 316 -24.19 -10.48 7.73
CA TYR A 316 -24.12 -9.04 7.94
C TYR A 316 -25.52 -8.42 7.96
N ASN A 317 -25.88 -7.77 9.07
CA ASN A 317 -27.13 -7.03 9.18
C ASN A 317 -26.93 -5.60 8.64
N MET A 318 -27.46 -5.32 7.45
CA MET A 318 -27.32 -4.00 6.80
C MET A 318 -27.97 -2.86 7.59
N GLN A 319 -29.07 -3.11 8.30
CA GLN A 319 -29.77 -2.07 9.05
C GLN A 319 -29.00 -1.63 10.29
N LYS A 320 -28.31 -2.58 10.92
CA LYS A 320 -27.53 -2.33 12.15
C LYS A 320 -26.06 -2.02 11.88
N ASP A 321 -25.59 -2.26 10.65
CA ASP A 321 -24.17 -2.17 10.27
C ASP A 321 -23.29 -3.09 11.15
N THR A 322 -23.79 -4.30 11.44
CA THR A 322 -23.14 -5.25 12.35
C THR A 322 -23.21 -6.69 11.84
N PHE A 323 -22.15 -7.44 12.05
CA PHE A 323 -22.16 -8.90 11.89
C PHE A 323 -22.97 -9.56 13.00
N ILE A 324 -23.74 -10.58 12.64
CA ILE A 324 -24.44 -11.44 13.58
C ILE A 324 -23.40 -12.39 14.20
N GLU A 325 -23.24 -12.30 15.52
CA GLU A 325 -22.34 -13.15 16.30
C GLU A 325 -22.85 -14.60 16.26
N ASN A 326 -22.41 -15.39 15.28
CA ASN A 326 -22.74 -16.80 15.15
C ASN A 326 -21.49 -17.68 15.38
N HIS A 327 -21.74 -18.90 15.87
CA HIS A 327 -20.84 -19.83 16.56
C HIS A 327 -19.69 -20.46 15.74
N GLY A 328 -19.21 -19.82 14.67
CA GLY A 328 -18.25 -20.41 13.73
C GLY A 328 -16.77 -20.05 13.92
N PHE A 329 -16.42 -19.14 14.83
CA PHE A 329 -15.03 -18.69 14.97
C PHE A 329 -14.04 -19.85 15.21
N SER A 330 -12.91 -19.88 14.47
CA SER A 330 -11.72 -20.63 14.93
C SER A 330 -11.37 -20.26 16.37
N SER A 331 -10.65 -21.14 17.07
CA SER A 331 -10.05 -20.82 18.37
C SER A 331 -9.28 -19.50 18.35
N TYR A 332 -8.56 -19.22 17.25
CA TYR A 332 -7.85 -17.95 17.06
C TYR A 332 -8.80 -16.77 16.82
N SER A 333 -9.69 -16.85 15.83
CA SER A 333 -10.63 -15.75 15.54
C SER A 333 -11.56 -15.46 16.72
N ARG A 334 -11.92 -16.48 17.51
CA ARG A 334 -12.66 -16.35 18.76
C ARG A 334 -11.85 -15.56 19.78
N LYS A 335 -10.59 -15.94 20.00
CA LYS A 335 -9.68 -15.22 20.90
C LYS A 335 -9.52 -13.75 20.49
N MET A 336 -9.39 -13.48 19.20
CA MET A 336 -9.29 -12.11 18.67
C MET A 336 -10.59 -11.33 18.86
N PHE A 337 -11.74 -11.98 18.67
CA PHE A 337 -13.05 -11.39 18.93
C PHE A 337 -13.28 -11.10 20.42
N GLU A 338 -12.95 -12.03 21.31
CA GLU A 338 -13.01 -11.84 22.77
C GLU A 338 -12.11 -10.68 23.24
N LEU A 339 -10.97 -10.46 22.58
CA LEU A 339 -10.10 -9.32 22.87
C LEU A 339 -10.76 -7.98 22.55
N ARG A 340 -11.82 -7.93 21.71
CA ARG A 340 -12.60 -6.69 21.48
C ARG A 340 -13.33 -6.24 22.74
N GLN A 341 -13.79 -7.19 23.55
CA GLN A 341 -14.57 -6.92 24.76
C GLN A 341 -13.69 -6.66 26.00
N LYS A 342 -12.38 -6.84 25.88
CA LYS A 342 -11.42 -6.63 26.96
C LYS A 342 -10.79 -5.24 26.84
N THR A 343 -10.39 -4.67 27.97
CA THR A 343 -9.52 -3.48 28.02
C THR A 343 -8.08 -3.93 27.76
N PRO A 344 -7.50 -3.66 26.58
CA PRO A 344 -6.17 -4.16 26.28
C PRO A 344 -5.12 -3.34 27.03
N SER A 345 -4.11 -3.99 27.60
CA SER A 345 -2.92 -3.26 28.00
C SER A 345 -2.17 -2.76 26.76
N ARG A 346 -1.58 -1.57 26.83
CA ARG A 346 -0.83 -1.00 25.70
C ARG A 346 0.31 -1.90 25.24
N SER A 347 1.00 -2.54 26.18
CA SER A 347 2.08 -3.50 25.87
C SER A 347 1.54 -4.72 25.15
N GLN A 348 0.46 -5.34 25.62
CA GLN A 348 -0.17 -6.49 24.94
C GLN A 348 -0.67 -6.10 23.54
N PHE A 349 -1.30 -4.94 23.40
CA PHE A 349 -1.78 -4.48 22.10
C PHE A 349 -0.62 -4.35 21.09
N GLN A 350 0.47 -3.68 21.49
CA GLN A 350 1.61 -3.43 20.63
C GLN A 350 2.47 -4.67 20.37
N SER A 351 2.50 -5.63 21.29
CA SER A 351 3.24 -6.88 21.11
C SER A 351 2.53 -7.87 20.19
N ILE A 352 1.21 -7.77 20.06
CA ILE A 352 0.38 -8.74 19.33
C ILE A 352 0.09 -8.26 17.91
N ARG A 353 0.01 -6.94 17.66
CA ARG A 353 -0.47 -6.39 16.38
C ARG A 353 0.59 -5.63 15.60
N THR A 354 0.69 -5.96 14.30
CA THR A 354 1.47 -5.18 13.33
C THR A 354 0.63 -4.02 12.80
N CYS A 355 1.10 -2.78 12.95
CA CYS A 355 0.40 -1.62 12.40
C CYS A 355 0.66 -1.50 10.89
N ILE A 356 -0.40 -1.32 10.11
CA ILE A 356 -0.38 -1.16 8.65
C ILE A 356 -0.95 0.22 8.31
N ASP A 357 -0.26 0.98 7.46
CA ASP A 357 -0.80 2.26 6.97
C ASP A 357 -2.02 2.01 6.05
N PRO A 358 -3.15 2.73 6.21
CA PRO A 358 -4.34 2.55 5.38
C PRO A 358 -4.07 2.63 3.87
N LEU A 359 -3.05 3.37 3.43
CA LEU A 359 -2.66 3.45 2.02
C LEU A 359 -2.33 2.07 1.43
N HIS A 360 -1.73 1.16 2.23
CA HIS A 360 -1.45 -0.19 1.76
C HIS A 360 -2.73 -0.99 1.50
N ILE A 361 -3.79 -0.77 2.28
CA ILE A 361 -5.08 -1.43 2.05
C ILE A 361 -5.72 -0.92 0.77
N GLU A 362 -5.65 0.38 0.49
CA GLU A 362 -6.14 0.95 -0.78
C GLU A 362 -5.38 0.34 -1.97
N LEU A 363 -4.06 0.24 -1.89
CA LEU A 363 -3.24 -0.40 -2.92
C LEU A 363 -3.60 -1.88 -3.12
N VAL A 364 -3.86 -2.62 -2.04
CA VAL A 364 -4.34 -4.01 -2.11
C VAL A 364 -5.66 -4.07 -2.85
N LEU A 365 -6.64 -3.22 -2.52
CA LEU A 365 -7.96 -3.24 -3.15
C LEU A 365 -7.93 -2.87 -4.63
N ILE A 366 -7.09 -1.91 -5.03
CA ILE A 366 -6.87 -1.57 -6.45
C ILE A 366 -6.32 -2.80 -7.19
N ARG A 367 -5.26 -3.41 -6.66
CA ARG A 367 -4.64 -4.62 -7.23
C ARG A 367 -5.60 -5.81 -7.22
N PHE A 368 -6.42 -5.93 -6.19
CA PHE A 368 -7.41 -6.98 -6.05
C PHE A 368 -8.42 -6.94 -7.18
N LYS A 369 -8.96 -5.75 -7.48
CA LYS A 369 -9.87 -5.53 -8.62
C LYS A 369 -9.22 -5.92 -9.95
N THR A 370 -7.93 -5.65 -10.13
CA THR A 370 -7.19 -6.01 -11.35
C THR A 370 -6.94 -7.51 -11.45
N PHE A 371 -6.42 -8.12 -10.38
CA PHE A 371 -5.89 -9.48 -10.43
C PHE A 371 -6.93 -10.58 -10.18
N SER A 372 -8.12 -10.27 -9.66
CA SER A 372 -9.21 -11.24 -9.51
C SER A 372 -9.75 -11.79 -10.83
N LYS A 373 -9.37 -11.20 -11.97
CA LYS A 373 -9.68 -11.72 -13.32
C LYS A 373 -8.51 -12.46 -13.99
N LEU A 374 -7.33 -12.47 -13.37
CA LEU A 374 -6.10 -12.98 -13.97
C LEU A 374 -5.64 -14.25 -13.27
N ASP A 375 -6.23 -15.39 -13.65
CA ASP A 375 -6.02 -16.71 -13.05
C ASP A 375 -4.52 -17.08 -12.91
N ILE A 376 -3.69 -16.78 -13.92
CA ILE A 376 -2.24 -17.05 -13.87
C ILE A 376 -1.55 -16.27 -12.73
N ILE A 377 -1.93 -15.01 -12.52
CA ILE A 377 -1.38 -14.18 -11.45
C ILE A 377 -1.92 -14.64 -10.10
N GLN A 378 -3.21 -14.97 -10.00
CA GLN A 378 -3.81 -15.50 -8.77
C GLN A 378 -3.12 -16.78 -8.30
N ARG A 379 -2.89 -17.74 -9.21
CA ARG A 379 -2.17 -18.98 -8.88
C ARG A 379 -0.75 -18.69 -8.39
N SER A 380 -0.06 -17.72 -9.01
CA SER A 380 1.28 -17.32 -8.59
C SER A 380 1.27 -16.67 -7.20
N LEU A 381 0.28 -15.82 -6.93
CA LEU A 381 0.08 -15.16 -5.64
C LEU A 381 -0.28 -16.16 -4.53
N LYS A 382 -1.18 -17.11 -4.82
CA LYS A 382 -1.55 -18.20 -3.91
C LYS A 382 -0.34 -19.05 -3.54
N LEU A 383 0.43 -19.52 -4.54
CA LEU A 383 1.67 -20.27 -4.30
C LEU A 383 2.68 -19.47 -3.46
N LEU A 384 2.74 -18.15 -3.66
CA LEU A 384 3.66 -17.29 -2.92
C LEU A 384 3.28 -17.20 -1.44
N ILE A 385 2.01 -16.96 -1.13
CA ILE A 385 1.57 -16.89 0.26
C ILE A 385 1.62 -18.25 0.96
N ASP A 386 1.35 -19.35 0.26
CA ASP A 386 1.51 -20.70 0.80
C ASP A 386 2.98 -20.98 1.12
N SER A 387 3.88 -20.64 0.20
CA SER A 387 5.33 -20.77 0.40
C SER A 387 5.81 -20.00 1.64
N TYR A 388 5.30 -18.79 1.84
CA TYR A 388 5.59 -18.01 3.04
C TYR A 388 5.02 -18.65 4.31
N THR A 389 3.78 -19.14 4.25
CA THR A 389 3.11 -19.81 5.37
C THR A 389 3.91 -21.02 5.85
N HIS A 390 4.38 -21.85 4.92
CA HIS A 390 5.25 -22.99 5.23
C HIS A 390 6.61 -22.54 5.80
N LEU A 391 7.19 -21.44 5.30
CA LEU A 391 8.46 -20.91 5.81
C LEU A 391 8.38 -20.62 7.31
N ILE A 392 7.29 -19.99 7.72
CA ILE A 392 7.10 -19.47 9.08
C ILE A 392 6.69 -20.60 10.04
N ARG A 393 6.05 -21.64 9.51
CA ARG A 393 5.80 -22.91 10.23
C ARG A 393 7.02 -23.83 10.33
N LEU A 394 8.18 -23.38 9.83
CA LEU A 394 9.42 -24.16 9.77
C LEU A 394 9.34 -25.41 8.88
N GLU A 395 8.36 -25.45 7.96
CA GLU A 395 8.16 -26.47 6.94
C GLU A 395 9.02 -26.13 5.71
N PHE A 396 10.34 -26.15 5.91
CA PHE A 396 11.31 -25.57 4.98
C PHE A 396 11.34 -26.23 3.61
N VAL A 397 11.10 -27.55 3.54
CA VAL A 397 11.06 -28.30 2.28
C VAL A 397 9.89 -27.84 1.42
N GLN A 398 8.69 -27.78 2.00
CA GLN A 398 7.46 -27.34 1.34
C GLN A 398 7.60 -25.89 0.86
N SER A 399 8.06 -25.01 1.75
CA SER A 399 8.33 -23.61 1.41
C SER A 399 9.29 -23.49 0.22
N PHE A 400 10.41 -24.21 0.27
CA PHE A 400 11.43 -24.18 -0.77
C PHE A 400 10.90 -24.67 -2.12
N ILE A 401 10.14 -25.76 -2.14
CA ILE A 401 9.58 -26.32 -3.38
C ILE A 401 8.57 -25.37 -4.01
N LEU A 402 7.64 -24.81 -3.24
CA LEU A 402 6.67 -23.84 -3.76
C LEU A 402 7.36 -22.56 -4.27
N SER A 403 8.36 -22.07 -3.54
CA SER A 403 9.22 -20.97 -4.01
C SER A 403 9.95 -21.29 -5.31
N TRP A 404 10.49 -22.51 -5.42
CA TRP A 404 11.20 -22.95 -6.62
C TRP A 404 10.28 -23.05 -7.84
N VAL A 405 9.04 -23.51 -7.66
CA VAL A 405 8.03 -23.53 -8.73
C VAL A 405 7.78 -22.11 -9.26
N LEU A 406 7.65 -21.11 -8.38
CA LEU A 406 7.49 -19.71 -8.80
C LEU A 406 8.72 -19.18 -9.56
N ILE A 407 9.93 -19.55 -9.10
CA ILE A 407 11.17 -19.22 -9.79
C ILE A 407 11.19 -19.83 -11.20
N GLU A 408 10.83 -21.10 -11.34
CA GLU A 408 10.78 -21.76 -12.65
C GLU A 408 9.73 -21.14 -13.57
N GLN A 409 8.54 -20.82 -13.05
CA GLN A 409 7.50 -20.11 -13.81
C GLN A 409 8.01 -18.77 -14.34
N TYR A 410 8.72 -18.00 -13.52
CA TYR A 410 9.33 -16.75 -13.94
C TYR A 410 10.42 -16.94 -15.00
N LEU A 411 11.32 -17.91 -14.81
CA LEU A 411 12.36 -18.22 -15.81
C LEU A 411 11.77 -18.68 -17.14
N ASN A 412 10.67 -19.43 -17.11
CA ASN A 412 9.95 -19.86 -18.30
C ASN A 412 9.31 -18.66 -19.01
N TYR A 413 8.67 -17.77 -18.27
CA TYR A 413 8.07 -16.55 -18.81
C TYR A 413 9.11 -15.67 -19.53
N GLU A 414 10.22 -15.34 -18.87
CA GLU A 414 11.31 -14.54 -19.48
C GLU A 414 11.92 -15.23 -20.70
N TRP A 415 12.05 -16.55 -20.64
CA TRP A 415 12.55 -17.35 -21.77
C TRP A 415 11.59 -17.31 -22.96
N ASP A 416 10.28 -17.46 -22.72
CA ASP A 416 9.27 -17.43 -23.77
C ASP A 416 9.18 -16.05 -24.42
N LEU A 417 9.21 -14.97 -23.63
CA LEU A 417 9.31 -13.60 -24.14
C LEU A 417 10.50 -13.41 -25.08
N TYR A 418 11.69 -13.86 -24.66
CA TYR A 418 12.89 -13.78 -25.48
C TYR A 418 12.76 -14.56 -26.80
N LEU A 419 12.18 -15.77 -26.75
CA LEU A 419 11.99 -16.61 -27.93
C LEU A 419 10.99 -15.99 -28.92
N ASP A 420 9.92 -15.39 -28.40
CA ASP A 420 8.88 -14.75 -29.21
C ASP A 420 9.44 -13.52 -29.91
N GLN A 421 10.26 -12.70 -29.23
CA GLN A 421 10.99 -11.58 -29.85
C GLN A 421 11.92 -12.03 -30.98
N ARG A 422 12.49 -13.24 -30.89
CA ARG A 422 13.38 -13.83 -31.91
C ARG A 422 12.66 -14.63 -32.98
N LYS A 423 11.33 -14.77 -32.91
CA LYS A 423 10.52 -15.60 -33.83
C LYS A 423 11.02 -17.04 -33.95
N ILE A 424 11.59 -17.60 -32.88
CA ILE A 424 12.13 -18.97 -32.86
C ILE A 424 10.98 -19.99 -32.82
N SER A 425 11.10 -21.08 -33.59
CA SER A 425 10.03 -22.09 -33.71
C SER A 425 9.72 -22.80 -32.37
N LYS A 426 8.45 -23.21 -32.19
CA LYS A 426 7.98 -23.91 -30.98
C LYS A 426 8.76 -25.19 -30.65
N ASN A 427 9.30 -25.88 -31.65
CA ASN A 427 10.04 -27.14 -31.47
C ASN A 427 11.41 -26.95 -30.80
N GLU A 428 12.02 -25.77 -30.91
CA GLU A 428 13.27 -25.46 -30.21
C GLU A 428 13.06 -25.11 -28.72
N LYS A 429 11.83 -24.70 -28.34
CA LYS A 429 11.49 -24.28 -26.97
C LYS A 429 11.67 -25.41 -25.93
N LYS A 430 11.43 -26.67 -26.30
CA LYS A 430 11.45 -27.83 -25.38
C LYS A 430 12.85 -28.32 -24.98
N LYS A 431 13.94 -27.81 -25.58
CA LYS A 431 15.30 -28.35 -25.37
C LYS A 431 16.08 -27.73 -24.20
N TYR A 432 15.53 -26.74 -23.50
CA TYR A 432 16.27 -25.94 -22.52
C TYR A 432 15.93 -26.32 -21.07
N THR A 433 16.90 -26.94 -20.39
CA THR A 433 16.85 -27.19 -18.95
C THR A 433 16.93 -25.87 -18.16
N ALA A 434 16.49 -25.87 -16.89
CA ALA A 434 16.57 -24.69 -16.02
C ALA A 434 17.98 -24.09 -15.97
N ASN A 435 19.02 -24.93 -15.90
CA ASN A 435 20.42 -24.47 -15.93
C ASN A 435 20.77 -23.71 -17.22
N LYS A 436 20.35 -24.23 -18.38
CA LYS A 436 20.58 -23.57 -19.67
C LYS A 436 19.82 -22.24 -19.76
N LYS A 437 18.57 -22.20 -19.28
CA LYS A 437 17.76 -20.97 -19.22
C LYS A 437 18.43 -19.90 -18.36
N ILE A 438 18.84 -20.25 -17.14
CA ILE A 438 19.53 -19.33 -16.22
C ILE A 438 20.78 -18.74 -16.86
N ASN A 439 21.67 -19.59 -17.39
CA ASN A 439 22.91 -19.12 -18.02
C ASN A 439 22.64 -18.22 -19.22
N ARG A 440 21.64 -18.55 -20.04
CA ARG A 440 21.32 -17.76 -21.23
C ARG A 440 20.67 -16.43 -20.87
N LEU A 441 19.71 -16.40 -19.96
CA LEU A 441 19.09 -15.17 -19.47
C LEU A 441 20.11 -14.25 -18.78
N PHE A 442 21.12 -14.80 -18.12
CA PHE A 442 22.25 -14.03 -17.59
C PHE A 442 23.12 -13.42 -18.71
N GLN A 443 23.48 -14.21 -19.73
CA GLN A 443 24.24 -13.71 -20.90
C GLN A 443 23.50 -12.59 -21.65
N LEU A 444 22.17 -12.63 -21.65
CA LEU A 444 21.31 -11.62 -22.27
C LEU A 444 21.15 -10.35 -21.41
N GLY A 445 21.69 -10.33 -20.18
CA GLY A 445 21.54 -9.20 -19.25
C GLY A 445 20.17 -9.11 -18.58
N ILE A 446 19.27 -10.08 -18.80
CA ILE A 446 17.93 -10.12 -18.17
C ILE A 446 18.06 -10.45 -16.68
N LEU A 447 18.93 -11.41 -16.34
CA LEU A 447 19.27 -11.74 -14.95
C LEU A 447 20.51 -10.97 -14.50
N ARG A 448 20.45 -10.40 -13.29
CA ARG A 448 21.61 -9.76 -12.65
C ARG A 448 22.59 -10.84 -12.16
N GLU A 449 23.86 -10.48 -12.00
CA GLU A 449 24.90 -11.41 -11.51
C GLU A 449 24.54 -12.01 -10.13
N ALA A 450 24.02 -11.18 -9.22
CA ALA A 450 23.57 -11.63 -7.90
C ALA A 450 22.46 -12.69 -8.01
N ASP A 451 21.54 -12.52 -8.94
CA ASP A 451 20.41 -13.43 -9.16
C ASP A 451 20.89 -14.73 -9.79
N ASN A 452 21.78 -14.66 -10.78
CA ASN A 452 22.39 -15.83 -11.40
C ASN A 452 23.14 -16.71 -10.37
N ARG A 453 23.92 -16.09 -9.48
CA ARG A 453 24.64 -16.80 -8.41
C ARG A 453 23.67 -17.47 -7.43
N GLU A 454 22.61 -16.78 -7.01
CA GLU A 454 21.65 -17.34 -6.06
C GLU A 454 20.80 -18.44 -6.71
N LEU A 455 20.33 -18.24 -7.95
CA LEU A 455 19.63 -19.25 -8.75
C LEU A 455 20.44 -20.52 -8.93
N SER A 456 21.73 -20.37 -9.24
CA SER A 456 22.63 -21.51 -9.36
C SER A 456 22.70 -22.31 -8.05
N ARG A 457 22.86 -21.65 -6.90
CA ARG A 457 22.89 -22.33 -5.59
C ARG A 457 21.57 -23.02 -5.25
N LEU A 458 20.45 -22.34 -5.46
CA LEU A 458 19.12 -22.90 -5.19
C LEU A 458 18.82 -24.08 -6.12
N ARG A 459 19.24 -24.03 -7.39
CA ARG A 459 19.14 -25.16 -8.32
C ARG A 459 19.88 -26.39 -7.82
N HIS A 460 21.11 -26.23 -7.33
CA HIS A 460 21.85 -27.35 -6.75
C HIS A 460 21.13 -27.90 -5.51
N THR A 461 20.65 -27.01 -4.62
CA THR A 461 19.86 -27.41 -3.43
C THR A 461 18.62 -28.22 -3.83
N ARG A 462 17.90 -27.79 -4.89
CA ARG A 462 16.75 -28.52 -5.43
C ARG A 462 17.15 -29.89 -5.98
N ASN A 463 18.25 -29.96 -6.72
CA ASN A 463 18.72 -31.22 -7.30
C ASN A 463 19.15 -32.21 -6.20
N ASP A 464 19.92 -31.75 -5.23
CA ASP A 464 20.32 -32.53 -4.05
C ASP A 464 19.08 -33.05 -3.28
N PHE A 465 18.06 -32.23 -3.08
CA PHE A 465 16.82 -32.68 -2.44
C PHE A 465 16.08 -33.72 -3.29
N MET A 466 15.89 -33.46 -4.59
CA MET A 466 15.08 -34.32 -5.46
C MET A 466 15.76 -35.65 -5.82
N HIS A 467 17.09 -35.70 -5.85
CA HIS A 467 17.84 -36.88 -6.29
C HIS A 467 18.57 -37.59 -5.15
N GLU A 468 18.96 -36.85 -4.09
CA GLU A 468 19.73 -37.39 -2.97
C GLU A 468 18.99 -37.29 -1.63
N ILE A 469 17.75 -36.77 -1.61
CA ILE A 469 16.91 -36.66 -0.40
C ILE A 469 17.59 -35.77 0.67
N ARG A 470 18.46 -34.83 0.27
CA ARG A 470 19.11 -33.92 1.22
C ARG A 470 18.12 -32.92 1.81
N LEU A 471 18.17 -32.73 3.13
CA LEU A 471 17.29 -31.78 3.83
C LEU A 471 17.54 -30.33 3.41
N VAL A 472 16.45 -29.62 3.11
CA VAL A 472 16.49 -28.17 2.88
C VAL A 472 16.54 -27.43 4.22
N ARG A 473 17.61 -26.67 4.44
CA ARG A 473 17.78 -25.83 5.64
C ARG A 473 16.97 -24.53 5.53
N GLY A 474 16.58 -23.96 6.68
CA GLY A 474 15.78 -22.73 6.73
C GLY A 474 16.38 -21.53 5.99
N ASN A 475 17.71 -21.38 5.96
CA ASN A 475 18.36 -20.33 5.15
C ASN A 475 18.12 -20.53 3.64
N GLY A 476 18.17 -21.77 3.16
CA GLY A 476 17.90 -22.11 1.76
C GLY A 476 16.45 -21.83 1.38
N ALA A 477 15.50 -22.23 2.23
CA ALA A 477 14.08 -21.94 2.04
C ALA A 477 13.79 -20.43 2.03
N ASN A 478 14.32 -19.67 2.99
CA ASN A 478 14.14 -18.21 3.07
C ASN A 478 14.73 -17.49 1.84
N LYS A 479 15.89 -17.93 1.36
CA LYS A 479 16.51 -17.39 0.15
C LYS A 479 15.68 -17.67 -1.10
N SER A 480 15.16 -18.90 -1.22
CA SER A 480 14.24 -19.30 -2.29
C SER A 480 12.99 -18.41 -2.28
N PHE A 481 12.37 -18.24 -1.10
CA PHE A 481 11.19 -17.40 -0.92
C PHE A 481 11.43 -15.94 -1.28
N LYS A 482 12.51 -15.33 -0.79
CA LYS A 482 12.84 -13.93 -1.11
C LYS A 482 13.08 -13.72 -2.61
N LEU A 483 13.68 -14.70 -3.28
CA LEU A 483 13.88 -14.65 -4.72
C LEU A 483 12.56 -14.78 -5.47
N ALA A 484 11.72 -15.74 -5.10
CA ALA A 484 10.38 -15.93 -5.65
C ALA A 484 9.50 -14.68 -5.47
N LEU A 485 9.46 -14.11 -4.26
CA LEU A 485 8.76 -12.87 -3.95
C LEU A 485 9.18 -11.73 -4.88
N ARG A 486 10.48 -11.55 -5.11
CA ARG A 486 10.99 -10.50 -5.99
C ARG A 486 10.58 -10.73 -7.44
N PHE A 487 10.61 -11.97 -7.92
CA PHE A 487 10.18 -12.31 -9.28
C PHE A 487 8.68 -12.14 -9.48
N VAL A 488 7.85 -12.52 -8.50
CA VAL A 488 6.40 -12.26 -8.55
C VAL A 488 6.11 -10.76 -8.57
N LYS A 489 6.81 -9.96 -7.74
CA LYS A 489 6.69 -8.49 -7.76
C LYS A 489 7.08 -7.92 -9.12
N LYS A 490 8.23 -8.33 -9.67
CA LYS A 490 8.67 -7.89 -10.99
C LYS A 490 7.63 -8.21 -12.06
N ARG A 491 7.08 -9.43 -12.07
CA ARG A 491 6.04 -9.84 -13.04
C ARG A 491 4.77 -8.99 -12.94
N ILE A 492 4.41 -8.57 -11.73
CA ILE A 492 3.28 -7.64 -11.50
C ILE A 492 3.61 -6.24 -12.04
N ASP A 493 4.84 -5.77 -11.80
CA ASP A 493 5.30 -4.47 -12.31
C ASP A 493 5.34 -4.47 -13.85
N ASP A 494 5.91 -5.52 -14.46
CA ASP A 494 5.96 -5.71 -15.93
C ASP A 494 4.54 -5.72 -16.55
N TYR A 495 3.57 -6.32 -15.86
CA TYR A 495 2.16 -6.29 -16.28
C TYR A 495 1.61 -4.86 -16.31
N TYR A 496 1.84 -4.07 -15.26
CA TYR A 496 1.40 -2.67 -15.23
C TYR A 496 2.12 -1.80 -16.27
N GLU A 497 3.41 -2.05 -16.53
CA GLU A 497 4.15 -1.39 -17.59
C GLU A 497 3.55 -1.69 -18.96
N SER A 498 3.20 -2.96 -19.24
CA SER A 498 2.56 -3.33 -20.52
C SER A 498 1.22 -2.64 -20.72
N LEU A 499 0.37 -2.55 -19.68
CA LEU A 499 -0.91 -1.85 -19.74
C LEU A 499 -0.70 -0.34 -20.01
N SER A 500 0.31 0.26 -19.39
CA SER A 500 0.62 1.67 -19.60
C SER A 500 1.09 1.94 -21.03
N GLN A 501 1.86 1.03 -21.62
CA GLN A 501 2.33 1.17 -23.01
C GLN A 501 1.19 1.02 -24.02
N GLU A 502 0.32 0.03 -23.82
CA GLU A 502 -0.87 -0.17 -24.67
C GLU A 502 -1.78 1.06 -24.66
N PHE A 503 -2.05 1.62 -23.47
CA PHE A 503 -2.86 2.82 -23.34
C PHE A 503 -2.25 4.05 -24.03
N LEU A 504 -0.93 4.25 -23.91
CA LEU A 504 -0.23 5.35 -24.56
C LEU A 504 -0.18 5.17 -26.09
N GLY A 505 -0.02 3.94 -26.58
CA GLY A 505 -0.04 3.61 -28.00
C GLY A 505 -1.39 3.94 -28.66
N HIS A 506 -2.49 3.56 -28.01
CA HIS A 506 -3.84 3.87 -28.52
C HIS A 506 -4.15 5.37 -28.54
N LYS A 507 -3.62 6.14 -27.59
CA LYS A 507 -3.82 7.59 -27.56
C LYS A 507 -3.12 8.30 -28.72
N LEU A 508 -1.92 7.83 -29.12
CA LEU A 508 -1.17 8.41 -30.23
C LEU A 508 -1.82 8.13 -31.58
N ILE A 509 -2.36 6.92 -31.79
CA ILE A 509 -3.05 6.56 -33.05
C ILE A 509 -4.31 7.44 -33.24
N ASN A 510 -5.08 7.67 -32.17
CA ASN A 510 -6.26 8.53 -32.24
C ASN A 510 -5.94 10.01 -32.50
N GLU A 511 -4.73 10.49 -32.16
CA GLU A 511 -4.30 11.86 -32.45
C GLU A 511 -3.76 12.03 -33.88
N GLU A 512 -3.24 10.95 -34.49
CA GLU A 512 -2.84 10.94 -35.91
C GLU A 512 -4.05 10.79 -36.84
N ASP A 513 -5.07 10.01 -36.47
CA ASP A 513 -6.33 9.89 -37.25
C ASP A 513 -7.21 11.17 -37.20
N LEU A 514 -6.90 12.11 -36.30
CA LEU A 514 -7.56 13.42 -36.17
C LEU A 514 -6.79 14.57 -36.86
N ARG A 515 -5.64 14.28 -37.49
CA ARG A 515 -4.86 15.23 -38.31
C ARG A 515 -5.00 14.90 -39.78
#